data_AF-A0A4R5GVP1-F1
#
_entry.id   AF-A0A4R5GVP1-F1
#
_cell.length_a   1.000
_cell.length_b   1.000
_cell.length_c   1.000
_cell.angle_alpha   90.00
_cell.angle_beta   90.00
_cell.angle_gamma   90.00
#
_symmetry.space_group_name_H-M   'P 1'
#
loop_
_entity.id
_entity.type
_entity.pdbx_description
1 polymer ?
#
loop_
_entity_poly.entity_id
_entity_poly.type
_entity_poly.pdbx_seq_one_letter_code
_entity_poly.pdbx_strand_id
1 'polypeptide(L)'
;MRKILISLCTIALSSTVFASEDKETVAVWSVDYKGKPPFKRTIKRVPVSDVAQLEEQQEMVAVKVKRGSKPPFKRSTELLPVADVAQFKTADNKPKTDFRGKPPFKR
;
A
#
# COMPACT_ATOMS: atom_id res chain seq x y z
N MET A 1 1.52 78.34 -18.73
CA MET A 1 2.65 77.39 -18.64
C MET A 1 2.23 76.22 -17.76
N ARG A 2 2.13 75.02 -18.33
CA ARG A 2 1.55 73.83 -17.68
C ARG A 2 2.61 73.15 -16.79
N LYS A 3 2.35 72.99 -15.49
CA LYS A 3 3.22 72.25 -14.57
C LYS A 3 2.75 70.80 -14.51
N ILE A 4 3.56 69.88 -15.03
CA ILE A 4 3.33 68.43 -14.93
C ILE A 4 4.15 67.95 -13.73
N LEU A 5 3.46 67.63 -12.62
CA LEU A 5 4.05 66.97 -11.46
C LEU A 5 3.91 65.46 -11.67
N ILE A 6 5.00 64.82 -12.09
CA ILE A 6 5.07 63.37 -12.30
C ILE A 6 5.22 62.71 -10.94
N SER A 7 4.16 62.01 -10.52
CA SER A 7 4.13 61.12 -9.37
C SER A 7 5.13 59.98 -9.57
N LEU A 8 6.15 59.90 -8.72
CA LEU A 8 7.15 58.83 -8.72
C LEU A 8 6.69 57.71 -7.78
N CYS A 9 5.85 56.81 -8.30
CA CYS A 9 5.49 55.57 -7.61
C CYS A 9 6.64 54.56 -7.76
N THR A 10 7.41 54.35 -6.70
CA THR A 10 8.45 53.32 -6.64
C THR A 10 7.80 51.96 -6.41
N ILE A 11 7.58 51.21 -7.48
CA ILE A 11 7.14 49.80 -7.40
C ILE A 11 8.36 48.95 -7.10
N ALA A 12 8.48 48.47 -5.86
CA ALA A 12 9.43 47.43 -5.49
C ALA A 12 9.01 46.12 -6.18
N LEU A 13 9.75 45.72 -7.20
CA LEU A 13 9.62 44.41 -7.84
C LEU A 13 10.32 43.37 -6.96
N SER A 14 9.56 42.72 -6.07
CA SER A 14 10.03 41.52 -5.37
C SER A 14 9.77 40.30 -6.27
N SER A 15 10.77 39.88 -7.05
CA SER A 15 10.69 38.62 -7.79
C SER A 15 11.03 37.45 -6.86
N THR A 16 10.02 36.70 -6.43
CA THR A 16 10.23 35.38 -5.83
C THR A 16 10.59 34.40 -6.94
N VAL A 17 11.86 33.99 -6.99
CA VAL A 17 12.31 32.88 -7.83
C VAL A 17 11.73 31.61 -7.21
N PHE A 18 10.67 31.06 -7.81
CA PHE A 18 10.24 29.70 -7.50
C PHE A 18 11.32 28.77 -8.02
N ALA A 19 12.15 28.25 -7.12
CA ALA A 19 13.02 27.13 -7.42
C ALA A 19 12.12 25.95 -7.81
N SER A 20 12.09 25.60 -9.10
CA SER A 20 11.54 24.33 -9.54
C SER A 20 12.51 23.26 -9.05
N GLU A 21 12.24 22.67 -7.89
CA GLU A 21 12.83 21.39 -7.55
C GLU A 21 12.39 20.40 -8.64
N ASP A 22 13.34 19.95 -9.46
CA ASP A 22 13.14 18.87 -10.40
C ASP A 22 12.92 17.57 -9.61
N LYS A 23 11.71 17.41 -9.05
CA LYS A 23 11.32 16.22 -8.30
C LYS A 23 11.18 15.08 -9.30
N GLU A 24 11.93 14.01 -9.08
CA GLU A 24 11.77 12.78 -9.85
C GLU A 24 10.31 12.30 -9.73
N THR A 25 9.68 12.03 -10.88
CA THR A 25 8.29 11.57 -10.95
C THR A 25 8.20 10.21 -11.64
N VAL A 26 7.28 9.37 -11.16
CA VAL A 26 7.00 8.04 -11.70
C VAL A 26 5.59 8.02 -12.30
N ALA A 27 5.45 7.30 -13.41
CA ALA A 27 4.15 7.07 -14.06
C ALA A 27 3.38 5.96 -13.33
N VAL A 28 2.26 6.32 -12.69
CA VAL A 28 1.40 5.39 -11.94
C VAL A 28 0.03 5.30 -12.61
N TRP A 29 -0.52 4.09 -12.70
CA TRP A 29 -1.87 3.86 -13.19
C TRP A 29 -2.91 4.18 -12.12
N SER A 30 -3.80 5.14 -12.41
CA SER A 30 -4.97 5.47 -11.60
C SER A 30 -6.23 4.91 -12.26
N VAL A 31 -7.06 4.19 -11.49
CA VAL A 31 -8.31 3.58 -11.95
C VAL A 31 -9.51 4.32 -11.34
N ASP A 32 -10.47 4.72 -12.18
CA ASP A 32 -11.74 5.30 -11.73
C ASP A 32 -12.80 4.19 -11.61
N TYR A 33 -13.15 3.84 -10.37
CA TYR A 33 -14.08 2.76 -10.05
C TYR A 33 -15.57 3.15 -10.16
N LYS A 34 -15.88 4.30 -10.77
CA LYS A 34 -17.27 4.72 -10.98
C LYS A 34 -17.97 3.87 -12.05
N GLY A 35 -19.15 3.36 -11.74
CA GLY A 35 -20.04 2.68 -12.69
C GLY A 35 -19.84 1.16 -12.76
N LYS A 36 -20.32 0.54 -13.85
CA LYS A 36 -20.14 -0.90 -14.10
C LYS A 36 -18.82 -1.13 -14.84
N PRO A 37 -18.12 -2.26 -14.60
CA PRO A 37 -16.92 -2.62 -15.34
C PRO A 37 -17.17 -2.65 -16.86
N PRO A 38 -16.15 -2.38 -17.70
CA PRO A 38 -14.73 -2.14 -17.37
C PRO A 38 -14.42 -0.68 -16.97
N PHE A 39 -13.49 -0.51 -16.03
CA PHE A 39 -13.15 0.80 -15.45
C PHE A 39 -12.20 1.62 -16.32
N LYS A 40 -12.35 2.95 -16.27
CA LYS A 40 -11.45 3.90 -16.94
C LYS A 40 -10.10 3.94 -16.21
N ARG A 41 -9.01 3.91 -16.96
CA ARG A 41 -7.63 3.97 -16.43
C ARG A 41 -6.90 5.16 -17.04
N THR A 42 -6.13 5.88 -16.22
CA THR A 42 -5.31 7.03 -16.65
C THR A 42 -3.93 6.97 -16.02
N ILE A 43 -2.90 7.35 -16.77
CA ILE A 43 -1.54 7.44 -16.26
C ILE A 43 -1.37 8.82 -15.58
N LYS A 44 -0.95 8.83 -14.32
CA LYS A 44 -0.63 10.05 -13.56
C LYS A 44 0.85 10.05 -13.21
N ARG A 45 1.49 11.22 -13.28
CA ARG A 45 2.87 11.41 -12.80
C ARG A 45 2.80 11.83 -11.34
N VAL A 46 3.39 11.02 -10.46
CA VAL A 46 3.40 11.21 -9.00
C VAL A 46 4.87 11.30 -8.56
N PRO A 47 5.24 12.19 -7.63
CA PRO A 47 6.61 12.26 -7.14
C PRO A 47 7.02 10.97 -6.42
N VAL A 48 8.30 10.59 -6.55
CA VAL A 48 8.86 9.37 -5.96
C VAL A 48 8.67 9.33 -4.43
N SER A 49 8.76 10.48 -3.77
CA SER A 49 8.55 10.62 -2.31
C SER A 49 7.24 10.02 -1.84
N ASP A 50 6.17 10.27 -2.60
CA ASP A 50 4.82 9.90 -2.20
C ASP A 50 4.57 8.40 -2.43
N VAL A 51 5.24 7.82 -3.45
CA VAL A 51 5.18 6.38 -3.73
C VAL A 51 5.93 5.59 -2.67
N ALA A 52 7.13 6.04 -2.28
CA ALA A 52 7.94 5.38 -1.26
C ALA A 52 7.21 5.30 0.09
N GLN A 53 6.55 6.39 0.51
CA GLN A 53 5.76 6.41 1.74
C GLN A 53 4.58 5.43 1.73
N LEU A 54 3.98 5.20 0.56
CA LEU A 54 2.87 4.27 0.41
C LEU A 54 3.34 2.81 0.52
N GLU A 55 4.52 2.49 -0.03
CA GLU A 55 5.13 1.15 0.07
C GLU A 55 5.55 0.80 1.51
N GLU A 56 5.92 1.79 2.33
CA GLU A 56 6.22 1.59 3.75
C GLU A 56 4.98 1.22 4.59
N GLN A 57 3.77 1.46 4.09
CA GLN A 57 2.54 1.07 4.76
C GLN A 57 2.40 -0.47 4.68
N GLN A 58 2.51 -1.13 5.83
CA GLN A 58 2.45 -2.60 5.94
C GLN A 58 1.23 -3.18 5.19
N GLU A 59 1.50 -4.04 4.23
CA GLU A 59 0.47 -4.72 3.46
C GLU A 59 -0.31 -5.69 4.37
N MET A 60 -1.62 -5.51 4.46
CA MET A 60 -2.53 -6.31 5.29
C MET A 60 -3.36 -7.24 4.40
N VAL A 61 -3.44 -8.53 4.76
CA VAL A 61 -4.15 -9.57 4.00
C VAL A 61 -5.28 -10.17 4.84
N ALA A 62 -6.46 -10.34 4.23
CA ALA A 62 -7.59 -11.01 4.85
C ALA A 62 -7.39 -12.54 4.86
N VAL A 63 -7.26 -13.12 6.05
CA VAL A 63 -7.04 -14.56 6.26
C VAL A 63 -8.26 -15.19 6.93
N LYS A 64 -8.68 -16.36 6.44
CA LYS A 64 -9.74 -17.17 7.07
C LYS A 64 -9.16 -17.96 8.25
N VAL A 65 -9.50 -17.56 9.46
CA VAL A 65 -9.07 -18.21 10.71
C VAL A 65 -10.16 -19.19 11.16
N LYS A 66 -9.75 -20.40 11.56
CA LYS A 66 -10.63 -21.39 12.21
C LYS A 66 -10.44 -21.28 13.71
N ARG A 67 -11.47 -20.83 14.43
CA ARG A 67 -11.45 -20.77 15.90
C ARG A 67 -12.33 -21.89 16.46
N GLY A 68 -11.72 -22.90 17.09
CA GLY A 68 -12.42 -23.99 17.76
C GLY A 68 -11.62 -25.29 17.80
N SER A 69 -11.82 -26.10 18.84
CA SER A 69 -11.15 -27.39 19.03
C SER A 69 -11.97 -28.59 18.53
N LYS A 70 -13.28 -28.43 18.29
CA LYS A 70 -14.20 -29.49 17.88
C LYS A 70 -15.05 -29.04 16.68
N PRO A 71 -15.27 -29.91 15.67
CA PRO A 71 -16.10 -29.57 14.54
C PRO A 71 -17.58 -29.39 14.94
N PRO A 72 -18.34 -28.55 14.20
CA PRO A 72 -17.93 -27.73 13.07
C PRO A 72 -17.25 -26.40 13.49
N PHE A 73 -16.09 -26.09 12.90
CA PHE A 73 -15.34 -24.89 13.24
C PHE A 73 -16.01 -23.62 12.72
N LYS A 74 -16.19 -22.63 13.60
CA LYS A 74 -16.58 -21.27 13.19
C LYS A 74 -15.42 -20.63 12.42
N ARG A 75 -15.69 -20.15 11.21
CA ARG A 75 -14.70 -19.47 10.35
C ARG A 75 -14.88 -17.95 10.50
N SER A 76 -13.84 -17.23 10.89
CA SER A 76 -13.77 -15.76 10.86
C SER A 76 -12.77 -15.31 9.79
N THR A 77 -12.95 -14.10 9.25
CA THR A 77 -11.96 -13.43 8.39
C THR A 77 -11.28 -12.32 9.17
N GLU A 78 -9.96 -12.39 9.28
CA GLU A 78 -9.14 -11.45 10.07
C GLU A 78 -8.08 -10.82 9.16
N LEU A 79 -7.80 -9.52 9.35
CA LEU A 79 -6.76 -8.81 8.61
C LEU A 79 -5.43 -9.00 9.35
N LEU A 80 -4.49 -9.68 8.72
CA LEU A 80 -3.15 -9.95 9.28
C LEU A 80 -2.08 -9.35 8.35
N PRO A 81 -0.96 -8.85 8.88
CA PRO A 81 0.12 -8.36 8.05
C PRO A 81 0.73 -9.52 7.24
N VAL A 82 1.19 -9.23 6.01
CA VAL A 82 1.76 -10.23 5.11
C VAL A 82 2.92 -11.02 5.75
N ALA A 83 3.75 -10.35 6.55
CA ALA A 83 4.89 -10.96 7.23
C ALA A 83 4.47 -12.17 8.10
N ASP A 84 3.39 -12.03 8.87
CA ASP A 84 2.90 -13.07 9.77
C ASP A 84 2.35 -14.28 8.99
N VAL A 85 1.66 -14.02 7.88
CA VAL A 85 1.09 -15.08 7.03
C VAL A 85 2.19 -15.85 6.29
N ALA A 86 3.23 -15.17 5.84
CA ALA A 86 4.36 -15.78 5.14
C ALA A 86 5.14 -16.74 6.05
N GLN A 87 5.33 -16.38 7.32
CA GLN A 87 5.98 -17.25 8.31
C GLN A 87 5.18 -18.53 8.58
N PHE A 88 3.85 -18.43 8.63
CA PHE A 88 2.98 -19.58 8.91
C PHE A 88 3.10 -20.68 7.85
N LYS A 89 3.20 -20.34 6.56
CA LYS A 89 3.32 -21.33 5.47
C LYS A 89 4.61 -22.16 5.55
N THR A 90 5.69 -21.60 6.09
CA THR A 90 6.98 -22.29 6.18
C THR A 90 6.99 -23.36 7.26
N ALA A 91 6.17 -23.21 8.31
CA ALA A 91 6.12 -24.15 9.44
C ALA A 91 5.45 -25.50 9.10
N ASP A 92 4.60 -25.56 8.07
CA ASP A 92 3.92 -26.78 7.64
C ASP A 92 4.82 -27.77 6.87
N ASN A 93 6.01 -27.34 6.44
CA ASN A 93 6.99 -28.17 5.70
C ASN A 93 7.94 -28.97 6.61
N LYS A 94 7.52 -29.29 7.84
CA LYS A 94 8.29 -30.23 8.68
C LYS A 94 7.97 -31.66 8.22
N PRO A 95 8.97 -32.51 7.94
CA PRO A 95 8.70 -33.90 7.59
C PRO A 95 7.98 -34.57 8.76
N LYS A 96 6.74 -35.02 8.53
CA LYS A 96 6.03 -35.86 9.49
C LYS A 96 6.81 -37.16 9.60
N THR A 97 7.22 -37.52 10.82
CA THR A 97 7.88 -38.80 11.05
C THR A 97 6.87 -39.92 10.86
N ASP A 98 7.13 -40.84 9.94
CA ASP A 98 6.34 -42.07 9.83
C ASP A 98 6.49 -42.84 11.13
N PHE A 99 5.39 -43.01 11.85
CA PHE A 99 5.36 -43.73 13.12
C PHE A 99 5.86 -45.17 12.94
N ARG A 100 6.98 -45.50 13.59
CA ARG A 100 7.63 -46.83 13.55
C ARG A 100 7.38 -47.63 14.85
N GLY A 101 6.16 -47.63 15.36
CA GLY A 101 5.76 -48.40 16.54
C GLY A 101 5.11 -49.74 16.21
N LYS A 102 5.18 -50.71 17.14
CA LYS A 102 4.43 -51.98 17.03
C LYS A 102 2.91 -51.68 16.98
N PRO A 103 2.15 -52.37 16.12
CA PRO A 103 0.71 -52.13 15.95
C PRO A 103 -0.04 -52.21 17.29
N PRO A 104 -1.03 -51.34 17.53
CA PRO A 104 -1.67 -51.15 18.83
C PRO A 104 -2.64 -52.26 19.26
N PHE A 105 -2.60 -53.44 18.64
CA PHE A 105 -3.45 -54.57 19.02
C PHE A 105 -2.58 -55.71 19.56
N LYS A 106 -3.00 -56.29 20.69
CA LYS A 106 -2.50 -57.60 21.12
C LYS A 106 -3.07 -58.65 20.15
N ARG A 107 -2.20 -59.43 19.50
CA ARG A 107 -2.59 -60.72 18.92
C ARG A 107 -2.75 -61.72 20.05
#